data_AF-A0A4Y7KTV4-F1
#
_entry.id   AF-A0A4Y7KTV4-F1
#
_cell.length_a   1.000
_cell.length_b   1.000
_cell.length_c   1.000
_cell.angle_alpha   90.00
_cell.angle_beta   90.00
_cell.angle_gamma   90.00
#
_symmetry.space_group_name_H-M   'P 1'
#
loop_
_entity.id
_entity.type
_entity.pdbx_description
1 polymer ?
#
loop_
_entity_poly.entity_id
_entity_poly.type
_entity_poly.pdbx_seq_one_letter_code
_entity_poly.pdbx_strand_id
1 'polypeptide(L)'
;MVQGKAIVANRYGFKKSFGNDDNPVFNVMDYRAIGDGIAEDYQDFLDAWTTMCNTAGTNAILFVPKGKTFLVSRISFIGTCTVQKPFKQVDGDIVAPTRDGWNGGNPRPTDTWITFNNMNGLTINGSGRIDGRGSDWWDLPDKDRPSEFFRIIWVIYCSLSIIQGKAIGASRYGNDENPVFNVMDHSAIGDGIADDYQAFLDAWTTMCNTAATNAILVVPKGKTFVVSRISFNGTCTVQKPFIQVDGDIVAPTREGWSGGKSRPTDTWITFNNVNGLTINGSGRIDGRGSYWWDLHDKNRPSALRLENCNDCQLSWLTHVNSQRNHISISDCNNVVISHVNIIAPEDSPNTDGIDISLSQNIRIEHSSIGTGDDCVAINGGCKFINITDVNCGPGHGISIGSLGKNGKEETVEEVHVHSVIFSGTMNGARIKTWEGGRGFARKISFDQIIVSEVYNPIVIDQHYFSDQSSVEASAVAISDVTFNGISGTSTNDIVINLNCSAVIPCTSISMSNINIQSTNSVASSNCENARGTVIETSPDVPCLT
;
A
#
# COMPACT_ATOMS: atom_id res chain seq x y z
N MET A 1 -6.07 41.38 -41.35
CA MET A 1 -6.56 41.42 -39.95
C MET A 1 -8.02 40.97 -39.92
N VAL A 2 -8.24 39.66 -39.92
CA VAL A 2 -9.47 38.97 -39.49
C VAL A 2 -8.98 37.59 -39.06
N GLN A 3 -8.88 37.32 -37.76
CA GLN A 3 -8.67 35.96 -37.27
C GLN A 3 -10.04 35.32 -37.07
N GLY A 4 -10.46 34.55 -38.08
CA GLY A 4 -11.57 33.62 -38.00
C GLY A 4 -11.06 32.23 -37.61
N LYS A 5 -11.59 31.75 -36.49
CA LYS A 5 -11.62 30.38 -35.93
C LYS A 5 -11.09 29.23 -36.80
N ALA A 6 -10.20 28.43 -36.21
CA ALA A 6 -10.14 26.98 -36.46
C ALA A 6 -10.89 26.26 -35.33
N ILE A 7 -12.09 25.79 -35.68
CA ILE A 7 -12.85 24.78 -34.95
C ILE A 7 -12.17 23.44 -35.25
N VAL A 8 -11.60 22.77 -34.25
CA VAL A 8 -11.39 21.32 -34.33
C VAL A 8 -12.63 20.69 -33.69
N ALA A 9 -13.58 20.35 -34.55
CA ALA A 9 -14.76 19.58 -34.18
C ALA A 9 -14.32 18.14 -33.86
N ASN A 10 -14.36 17.77 -32.59
CA ASN A 10 -14.38 16.36 -32.21
C ASN A 10 -15.77 15.83 -32.61
N ARG A 11 -15.83 14.86 -33.52
CA ARG A 11 -17.05 14.50 -34.28
C ARG A 11 -18.20 13.89 -33.45
N TYR A 12 -18.09 13.86 -32.12
CA TYR A 12 -19.11 13.28 -31.22
C TYR A 12 -19.45 14.10 -29.95
N GLY A 13 -18.93 15.32 -29.77
CA GLY A 13 -19.43 16.22 -28.71
C GLY A 13 -19.10 15.86 -27.25
N PHE A 14 -18.15 14.95 -27.00
CA PHE A 14 -17.71 14.58 -25.64
C PHE A 14 -16.82 15.66 -25.00
N LYS A 15 -16.98 15.88 -23.68
CA LYS A 15 -16.26 16.87 -22.88
C LYS A 15 -15.66 16.23 -21.62
N LYS A 16 -14.71 16.92 -20.99
CA LYS A 16 -14.22 16.66 -19.62
C LYS A 16 -15.40 16.60 -18.64
N SER A 17 -15.39 15.60 -17.78
CA SER A 17 -16.47 15.25 -16.85
C SER A 17 -16.48 16.16 -15.62
N PHE A 18 -15.32 16.27 -14.95
CA PHE A 18 -15.08 17.05 -13.73
C PHE A 18 -13.56 17.21 -13.49
N GLY A 19 -13.15 17.91 -12.43
CA GLY A 19 -11.75 18.23 -12.11
C GLY A 19 -11.31 19.64 -12.52
N ASN A 20 -10.14 20.11 -12.06
CA ASN A 20 -9.55 21.39 -12.46
C ASN A 20 -8.74 21.25 -13.77
N ASP A 21 -8.32 22.37 -14.37
CA ASP A 21 -7.64 22.33 -15.68
C ASP A 21 -6.27 21.66 -15.63
N ASP A 22 -5.69 21.52 -14.45
CA ASP A 22 -4.44 20.80 -14.20
C ASP A 22 -4.63 19.28 -14.11
N ASN A 23 -5.81 18.81 -13.68
CA ASN A 23 -6.16 17.40 -13.52
C ASN A 23 -7.56 17.09 -14.08
N PRO A 24 -7.77 17.13 -15.41
CA PRO A 24 -9.05 16.80 -16.02
C PRO A 24 -9.42 15.31 -15.85
N VAL A 25 -10.67 15.05 -15.46
CA VAL A 25 -11.21 13.70 -15.31
C VAL A 25 -12.13 13.33 -16.48
N PHE A 26 -11.95 12.11 -16.98
CA PHE A 26 -12.69 11.50 -18.07
C PHE A 26 -13.37 10.23 -17.54
N ASN A 27 -14.58 10.38 -17.02
CA ASN A 27 -15.37 9.26 -16.53
C ASN A 27 -15.95 8.47 -17.71
N VAL A 28 -15.69 7.16 -17.76
CA VAL A 28 -16.17 6.28 -18.85
C VAL A 28 -17.70 6.33 -19.05
N MET A 29 -18.46 6.62 -17.99
CA MET A 29 -19.92 6.76 -18.08
C MET A 29 -20.35 7.95 -18.95
N ASP A 30 -19.56 9.02 -19.00
CA ASP A 30 -19.86 10.18 -19.85
C ASP A 30 -19.60 9.91 -21.34
N TYR A 31 -18.95 8.78 -21.62
CA TYR A 31 -18.73 8.24 -22.96
C TYR A 31 -19.73 7.15 -23.30
N ARG A 32 -20.81 7.00 -22.51
CA ARG A 32 -21.94 6.07 -22.68
C ARG A 32 -21.71 4.63 -22.21
N ALA A 33 -20.63 4.38 -21.47
CA ALA A 33 -20.50 3.13 -20.74
C ALA A 33 -21.70 2.94 -19.80
N ILE A 34 -22.25 1.73 -19.76
CA ILE A 34 -23.45 1.36 -18.98
C ILE A 34 -23.04 0.86 -17.59
N GLY A 35 -21.99 0.03 -17.52
CA GLY A 35 -21.45 -0.46 -16.26
C GLY A 35 -22.38 -1.42 -15.50
N ASP A 36 -23.13 -2.26 -16.21
CA ASP A 36 -24.04 -3.28 -15.66
C ASP A 36 -23.46 -4.71 -15.65
N GLY A 37 -22.25 -4.90 -16.17
CA GLY A 37 -21.52 -6.17 -16.26
C GLY A 37 -22.00 -7.09 -17.39
N ILE A 38 -22.93 -6.60 -18.23
CA ILE A 38 -23.60 -7.35 -19.28
C ILE A 38 -23.41 -6.68 -20.64
N ALA A 39 -23.61 -5.37 -20.72
CA ALA A 39 -23.43 -4.61 -21.95
C ALA A 39 -21.94 -4.40 -22.27
N GLU A 40 -21.57 -4.54 -23.54
CA GLU A 40 -20.19 -4.34 -24.00
C GLU A 40 -19.82 -2.85 -23.98
N ASP A 41 -18.90 -2.48 -23.10
CA ASP A 41 -18.43 -1.10 -22.86
C ASP A 41 -17.09 -0.78 -23.59
N TYR A 42 -16.57 -1.70 -24.42
CA TYR A 42 -15.29 -1.57 -25.11
C TYR A 42 -15.10 -0.22 -25.84
N GLN A 43 -16.09 0.21 -26.62
CA GLN A 43 -15.96 1.41 -27.43
C GLN A 43 -15.96 2.67 -26.57
N ASP A 44 -16.75 2.67 -25.49
CA ASP A 44 -16.87 3.81 -24.57
C ASP A 44 -15.56 4.02 -23.79
N PHE A 45 -14.90 2.94 -23.39
CA PHE A 45 -13.55 2.98 -22.83
C PHE A 45 -12.51 3.53 -23.81
N LEU A 46 -12.61 3.15 -25.10
CA LEU A 46 -11.69 3.62 -26.13
C LEU A 46 -11.91 5.11 -26.45
N ASP A 47 -13.15 5.57 -26.47
CA ASP A 47 -13.51 6.97 -26.72
C ASP A 47 -13.08 7.87 -25.54
N ALA A 48 -13.31 7.42 -24.31
CA ALA A 48 -12.85 8.10 -23.09
C ALA A 48 -11.32 8.21 -23.07
N TRP A 49 -10.63 7.11 -23.37
CA TRP A 49 -9.17 7.08 -23.48
C TRP A 49 -8.65 8.02 -24.56
N THR A 50 -9.21 7.95 -25.77
CA THR A 50 -8.75 8.76 -26.91
C THR A 50 -8.91 10.24 -26.61
N THR A 51 -9.99 10.61 -25.93
CA THR A 51 -10.23 12.01 -25.55
C THR A 51 -9.24 12.46 -24.47
N MET A 52 -9.02 11.65 -23.42
CA MET A 52 -8.03 11.92 -22.38
C MET A 52 -6.61 12.04 -22.97
N CYS A 53 -6.21 11.06 -23.78
CA CYS A 53 -4.86 10.96 -24.34
C CYS A 53 -4.51 12.13 -25.28
N ASN A 54 -5.51 12.73 -25.94
CA ASN A 54 -5.34 13.89 -26.81
C ASN A 54 -5.48 15.24 -26.08
N THR A 55 -5.75 15.25 -24.78
CA THR A 55 -5.85 16.48 -24.00
C THR A 55 -4.45 17.01 -23.66
N ALA A 56 -4.22 18.31 -23.87
CA ALA A 56 -2.97 18.96 -23.49
C ALA A 56 -2.95 19.24 -21.98
N GLY A 57 -1.83 18.96 -21.31
CA GLY A 57 -1.67 19.16 -19.88
C GLY A 57 -0.56 18.29 -19.28
N THR A 58 -0.25 18.51 -18.00
CA THR A 58 0.69 17.69 -17.23
C THR A 58 0.06 16.37 -16.83
N ASN A 59 -1.20 16.37 -16.37
CA ASN A 59 -1.92 15.20 -15.89
C ASN A 59 -3.30 15.06 -16.54
N ALA A 60 -3.86 13.85 -16.56
CA ALA A 60 -5.27 13.58 -16.90
C ALA A 60 -5.69 12.22 -16.33
N ILE A 61 -6.95 12.08 -15.91
CA ILE A 61 -7.47 10.90 -15.23
C ILE A 61 -8.54 10.23 -16.10
N LEU A 62 -8.32 8.98 -16.53
CA LEU A 62 -9.41 8.11 -16.99
C LEU A 62 -10.03 7.44 -15.76
N PHE A 63 -11.31 7.70 -15.52
CA PHE A 63 -12.00 7.27 -14.30
C PHE A 63 -13.04 6.19 -14.58
N VAL A 64 -12.96 5.09 -13.82
CA VAL A 64 -13.93 3.99 -13.82
C VAL A 64 -14.62 4.00 -12.44
N PRO A 65 -15.91 4.35 -12.34
CA PRO A 65 -16.56 4.67 -11.08
C PRO A 65 -16.91 3.44 -10.22
N LYS A 66 -16.80 3.59 -8.90
CA LYS A 66 -17.19 2.60 -7.88
C LYS A 66 -18.65 2.15 -8.04
N GLY A 67 -18.94 0.89 -7.70
CA GLY A 67 -20.29 0.32 -7.70
C GLY A 67 -20.85 -0.02 -9.09
N LYS A 68 -20.00 -0.03 -10.11
CA LYS A 68 -20.32 -0.41 -11.49
C LYS A 68 -19.44 -1.57 -11.93
N THR A 69 -19.92 -2.36 -12.88
CA THR A 69 -19.17 -3.47 -13.48
C THR A 69 -19.18 -3.28 -14.99
N PHE A 70 -18.02 -3.15 -15.61
CA PHE A 70 -17.91 -2.86 -17.04
C PHE A 70 -17.45 -4.12 -17.77
N LEU A 71 -18.25 -4.62 -18.71
CA LEU A 71 -17.85 -5.73 -19.56
C LEU A 71 -17.03 -5.16 -20.70
N VAL A 72 -15.73 -5.46 -20.74
CA VAL A 72 -14.82 -4.89 -21.72
C VAL A 72 -14.12 -6.01 -22.46
N SER A 73 -14.41 -6.16 -23.74
CA SER A 73 -13.69 -7.02 -24.67
C SER A 73 -12.22 -6.59 -24.83
N ARG A 74 -11.42 -7.41 -25.52
CA ARG A 74 -9.99 -7.14 -25.75
C ARG A 74 -9.76 -5.68 -26.18
N ILE A 75 -8.98 -4.95 -25.39
CA ILE A 75 -8.75 -3.53 -25.59
C ILE A 75 -7.27 -3.19 -25.62
N SER A 76 -6.91 -2.26 -26.51
CA SER A 76 -5.56 -1.74 -26.67
C SER A 76 -5.58 -0.22 -26.54
N PHE A 77 -4.98 0.26 -25.46
CA PHE A 77 -4.76 1.68 -25.22
C PHE A 77 -3.44 2.08 -25.88
N ILE A 78 -3.55 2.88 -26.94
CA ILE A 78 -2.41 3.27 -27.78
C ILE A 78 -1.98 4.69 -27.39
N GLY A 79 -0.71 4.83 -27.00
CA GLY A 79 0.02 6.09 -26.94
C GLY A 79 0.87 6.32 -28.20
N THR A 80 1.67 7.39 -28.29
CA THR A 80 1.99 8.37 -27.24
C THR A 80 0.86 9.38 -27.00
N CYS A 81 0.59 9.70 -25.73
CA CYS A 81 -0.37 10.73 -25.37
C CYS A 81 0.21 12.14 -25.39
N THR A 82 -0.64 13.12 -25.67
CA THR A 82 -0.31 14.56 -25.57
C THR A 82 -0.18 14.98 -24.10
N VAL A 83 -0.97 14.37 -23.21
CA VAL A 83 -0.79 14.52 -21.76
C VAL A 83 0.50 13.82 -21.30
N GLN A 84 1.27 14.47 -20.43
CA GLN A 84 2.58 13.96 -20.00
C GLN A 84 2.49 12.81 -18.99
N LYS A 85 1.48 12.82 -18.11
CA LYS A 85 1.25 11.81 -17.07
C LYS A 85 -0.21 11.32 -17.10
N PRO A 86 -0.55 10.40 -18.01
CA PRO A 86 -1.87 9.79 -18.04
C PRO A 86 -2.06 8.89 -16.81
N PHE A 87 -3.11 9.14 -16.04
CA PHE A 87 -3.48 8.39 -14.84
C PHE A 87 -4.80 7.65 -15.07
N LYS A 88 -4.91 6.43 -14.55
CA LYS A 88 -6.16 5.67 -14.52
C LYS A 88 -6.58 5.46 -13.07
N GLN A 89 -7.83 5.77 -12.78
CA GLN A 89 -8.45 5.49 -11.50
C GLN A 89 -9.59 4.50 -11.71
N VAL A 90 -9.38 3.26 -11.25
CA VAL A 90 -10.30 2.15 -11.40
C VAL A 90 -10.91 1.84 -10.04
N ASP A 91 -12.03 2.48 -9.71
CA ASP A 91 -12.77 2.22 -8.46
C ASP A 91 -13.96 1.27 -8.66
N GLY A 92 -14.41 1.09 -9.90
CA GLY A 92 -15.39 0.07 -10.31
C GLY A 92 -14.74 -1.21 -10.83
N ASP A 93 -15.58 -2.20 -11.14
CA ASP A 93 -15.14 -3.48 -11.66
C ASP A 93 -15.01 -3.45 -13.19
N ILE A 94 -13.95 -4.01 -13.75
CA ILE A 94 -13.79 -4.28 -15.19
C ILE A 94 -13.72 -5.80 -15.35
N VAL A 95 -14.60 -6.39 -16.15
CA VAL A 95 -14.70 -7.83 -16.33
C VAL A 95 -14.49 -8.22 -17.79
N ALA A 96 -13.76 -9.29 -18.02
CA ALA A 96 -13.59 -9.84 -19.37
C ALA A 96 -14.89 -10.52 -19.85
N PRO A 97 -15.10 -10.65 -21.17
CA PRO A 97 -16.14 -11.52 -21.71
C PRO A 97 -15.96 -12.96 -21.21
N THR A 98 -17.08 -13.69 -21.11
CA THR A 98 -17.01 -15.15 -20.95
C THR A 98 -16.32 -15.76 -22.16
N ARG A 99 -15.92 -17.03 -22.04
CA ARG A 99 -15.29 -17.80 -23.12
C ARG A 99 -16.01 -17.68 -24.47
N ASP A 100 -17.35 -17.76 -24.47
CA ASP A 100 -18.17 -17.68 -25.69
C ASP A 100 -18.32 -16.26 -26.25
N GLY A 101 -18.02 -15.24 -25.42
CA GLY A 101 -18.08 -13.82 -25.77
C GLY A 101 -16.81 -13.27 -26.43
N TRP A 102 -15.71 -14.05 -26.45
CA TRP A 102 -14.52 -13.71 -27.24
C TRP A 102 -14.79 -13.92 -28.73
N ASN A 103 -15.36 -12.90 -29.39
CA ASN A 103 -15.74 -12.93 -30.81
C ASN A 103 -14.59 -13.36 -31.75
N GLY A 104 -14.60 -14.63 -32.20
CA GLY A 104 -14.02 -15.04 -33.49
C GLY A 104 -12.86 -16.04 -33.49
N GLY A 105 -12.48 -16.65 -32.37
CA GLY A 105 -11.55 -17.78 -32.37
C GLY A 105 -10.97 -18.08 -30.99
N ASN A 106 -10.55 -19.33 -30.77
CA ASN A 106 -9.78 -19.70 -29.59
C ASN A 106 -8.65 -18.67 -29.41
N PRO A 107 -8.55 -17.98 -28.25
CA PRO A 107 -7.44 -17.08 -28.01
C PRO A 107 -6.15 -17.85 -28.20
N ARG A 108 -5.26 -17.30 -29.02
CA ARG A 108 -3.92 -17.86 -29.15
C ARG A 108 -3.19 -17.62 -27.82
N PRO A 109 -2.20 -18.45 -27.47
CA PRO A 109 -1.38 -18.21 -26.30
C PRO A 109 -0.82 -16.79 -26.23
N THR A 110 -0.61 -16.11 -27.36
CA THR A 110 -0.07 -14.74 -27.39
C THR A 110 -1.09 -13.63 -27.17
N ASP A 111 -2.39 -13.93 -27.04
CA ASP A 111 -3.42 -12.90 -26.91
C ASP A 111 -3.47 -12.35 -25.49
N THR A 112 -3.45 -11.01 -25.38
CA THR A 112 -3.58 -10.25 -24.12
C THR A 112 -4.90 -9.52 -24.12
N TRP A 113 -5.63 -9.58 -23.00
CA TRP A 113 -6.93 -8.94 -22.84
C TRP A 113 -6.84 -7.41 -22.81
N ILE A 114 -6.01 -6.83 -21.94
CA ILE A 114 -5.77 -5.39 -21.87
C ILE A 114 -4.31 -5.08 -22.20
N THR A 115 -4.09 -4.28 -23.25
CA THR A 115 -2.74 -3.89 -23.69
C THR A 115 -2.55 -2.38 -23.63
N PHE A 116 -1.38 -1.97 -23.15
CA PHE A 116 -0.90 -0.58 -23.20
C PHE A 116 0.34 -0.50 -24.08
N ASN A 117 0.26 0.28 -25.16
CA ASN A 117 1.35 0.40 -26.14
C ASN A 117 1.88 1.83 -26.18
N ASN A 118 3.21 1.98 -26.18
CA ASN A 118 3.90 3.28 -26.33
C ASN A 118 3.46 4.34 -25.29
N MET A 119 3.42 3.92 -24.03
CA MET A 119 2.99 4.75 -22.91
C MET A 119 4.19 5.19 -22.07
N ASN A 120 4.27 6.48 -21.74
CA ASN A 120 5.20 7.03 -20.76
C ASN A 120 4.42 7.54 -19.56
N GLY A 121 4.88 7.25 -18.33
CA GLY A 121 4.28 7.79 -17.10
C GLY A 121 2.84 7.36 -16.83
N LEU A 122 2.42 6.20 -17.36
CA LEU A 122 1.10 5.62 -17.07
C LEU A 122 1.08 5.09 -15.63
N THR A 123 0.14 5.58 -14.84
CA THR A 123 -0.16 5.04 -13.51
C THR A 123 -1.58 4.49 -13.51
N ILE A 124 -1.78 3.32 -12.91
CA ILE A 124 -3.10 2.72 -12.67
C ILE A 124 -3.26 2.59 -11.15
N ASN A 125 -4.30 3.20 -10.60
CA ASN A 125 -4.65 3.15 -9.19
C ASN A 125 -6.16 2.93 -9.05
N GLY A 126 -6.66 2.66 -7.85
CA GLY A 126 -8.07 2.56 -7.54
C GLY A 126 -8.41 1.30 -6.75
N SER A 127 -9.58 1.33 -6.13
CA SER A 127 -10.09 0.28 -5.24
C SER A 127 -10.88 -0.84 -5.95
N GLY A 128 -11.15 -0.67 -7.24
CA GLY A 128 -11.98 -1.54 -8.05
C GLY A 128 -11.25 -2.78 -8.57
N ARG A 129 -12.01 -3.79 -8.98
CA ARG A 129 -11.47 -5.07 -9.42
C ARG A 129 -11.29 -5.12 -10.94
N ILE A 130 -10.16 -5.64 -11.42
CA ILE A 130 -10.04 -6.03 -12.82
C ILE A 130 -9.99 -7.56 -12.91
N ASP A 131 -11.09 -8.13 -13.37
CA ASP A 131 -11.33 -9.58 -13.38
C ASP A 131 -11.26 -10.13 -14.80
N GLY A 132 -10.16 -10.81 -15.12
CA GLY A 132 -9.95 -11.48 -16.40
C GLY A 132 -10.83 -12.71 -16.63
N ARG A 133 -11.65 -13.12 -15.65
CA ARG A 133 -12.42 -14.38 -15.66
C ARG A 133 -11.55 -15.61 -15.92
N GLY A 134 -10.37 -15.66 -15.29
CA GLY A 134 -9.41 -16.75 -15.46
C GLY A 134 -9.99 -18.14 -15.20
N SER A 135 -10.96 -18.25 -14.28
CA SER A 135 -11.66 -19.49 -13.95
C SER A 135 -12.32 -20.18 -15.15
N ASP A 136 -12.76 -19.40 -16.14
CA ASP A 136 -13.41 -19.94 -17.34
C ASP A 136 -12.43 -20.71 -18.26
N TRP A 137 -11.11 -20.63 -17.98
CA TRP A 137 -10.02 -21.15 -18.80
C TRP A 137 -9.18 -22.25 -18.12
N TRP A 138 -9.35 -22.47 -16.81
CA TRP A 138 -8.47 -23.35 -16.03
C TRP A 138 -8.50 -24.82 -16.47
N ASP A 139 -9.63 -25.29 -17.00
CA ASP A 139 -9.80 -26.67 -17.46
C ASP A 139 -9.17 -26.94 -18.84
N LEU A 140 -8.60 -25.92 -19.51
CA LEU A 140 -7.97 -26.07 -20.83
C LEU A 140 -6.48 -26.46 -20.71
N PRO A 141 -5.94 -27.19 -21.70
CA PRO A 141 -4.50 -27.44 -21.80
C PRO A 141 -3.69 -26.14 -21.93
N ASP A 142 -2.48 -26.08 -21.36
CA ASP A 142 -1.63 -24.86 -21.33
C ASP A 142 -1.42 -24.20 -22.70
N LYS A 143 -1.36 -24.98 -23.77
CA LYS A 143 -1.20 -24.50 -25.15
C LYS A 143 -2.42 -23.74 -25.70
N ASP A 144 -3.56 -23.83 -25.02
CA ASP A 144 -4.85 -23.25 -25.41
C ASP A 144 -5.28 -22.15 -24.39
N ARG A 145 -4.43 -21.84 -23.40
CA ARG A 145 -4.65 -20.77 -22.42
C ARG A 145 -4.08 -19.43 -22.95
N PRO A 146 -4.75 -18.28 -22.74
CA PRO A 146 -4.15 -16.97 -22.98
C PRO A 146 -2.90 -16.78 -22.08
N SER A 147 -1.79 -16.24 -22.62
CA SER A 147 -0.52 -16.17 -21.86
C SER A 147 -0.61 -15.29 -20.64
N GLU A 148 -1.33 -14.16 -20.71
CA GLU A 148 -1.40 -13.13 -19.66
C GLU A 148 -2.64 -12.23 -19.88
N PHE A 149 -3.38 -11.89 -18.81
CA PHE A 149 -4.54 -10.99 -18.89
C PHE A 149 -4.16 -9.49 -19.04
N PHE A 150 -2.89 -9.14 -18.78
CA PHE A 150 -2.36 -7.78 -18.87
C PHE A 150 -0.94 -7.75 -19.46
N ARG A 151 -0.65 -6.81 -20.38
CA ARG A 151 0.72 -6.49 -20.86
C ARG A 151 0.94 -5.00 -21.10
N ILE A 152 2.14 -4.54 -20.74
CA ILE A 152 2.69 -3.21 -21.09
C ILE A 152 3.85 -3.45 -22.07
N ILE A 153 3.73 -2.97 -23.31
CA ILE A 153 4.77 -3.14 -24.35
C ILE A 153 5.54 -1.82 -24.53
N TRP A 154 6.83 -1.85 -24.20
CA TRP A 154 7.79 -0.80 -24.53
C TRP A 154 8.39 -1.07 -25.91
N VAL A 155 8.06 -0.25 -26.93
CA VAL A 155 8.81 -0.27 -28.19
C VAL A 155 10.00 0.69 -28.05
N ILE A 156 11.13 0.17 -27.58
CA ILE A 156 12.41 0.86 -27.71
C ILE A 156 12.81 0.77 -29.19
N TYR A 157 12.75 1.89 -29.92
CA TYR A 157 13.47 2.01 -31.19
C TYR A 157 14.97 1.98 -30.89
N CYS A 158 15.54 0.78 -30.82
CA CYS A 158 16.99 0.60 -30.80
C CYS A 158 17.45 0.38 -32.25
N SER A 159 18.17 1.35 -32.80
CA SER A 159 18.84 1.20 -34.09
C SER A 159 19.88 0.09 -33.98
N LEU A 160 19.64 -1.02 -34.69
CA LEU A 160 20.56 -2.14 -34.86
C LEU A 160 21.85 -1.71 -35.55
N SER A 161 22.97 -1.87 -34.86
CA SER A 161 24.27 -2.09 -35.48
C SER A 161 24.65 -3.56 -35.27
N ILE A 162 24.65 -4.31 -36.37
CA ILE A 162 25.02 -5.74 -36.41
C ILE A 162 26.54 -5.85 -36.23
N ILE A 163 26.99 -6.59 -35.21
CA ILE A 163 28.32 -7.23 -35.24
C ILE A 163 28.12 -8.71 -34.88
N GLN A 164 28.41 -9.57 -35.86
CA GLN A 164 28.49 -11.02 -35.68
C GLN A 164 29.72 -11.38 -34.83
N GLY A 165 29.57 -12.31 -33.88
CA GLY A 165 30.73 -12.93 -33.24
C GLY A 165 30.43 -13.85 -32.06
N LYS A 166 30.37 -15.16 -32.35
CA LYS A 166 30.68 -16.36 -31.53
C LYS A 166 30.12 -16.49 -30.09
N ALA A 167 29.40 -17.59 -29.89
CA ALA A 167 29.03 -18.14 -28.60
C ALA A 167 30.25 -18.47 -27.72
N ILE A 168 30.29 -17.92 -26.50
CA ILE A 168 31.14 -18.34 -25.37
C ILE A 168 30.40 -18.03 -24.07
N GLY A 169 30.17 -19.07 -23.24
CA GLY A 169 30.11 -19.00 -21.77
C GLY A 169 28.90 -18.29 -21.11
N ALA A 170 28.38 -18.90 -20.04
CA ALA A 170 27.35 -18.32 -19.18
C ALA A 170 27.69 -16.87 -18.78
N SER A 171 26.83 -15.92 -19.15
CA SER A 171 27.03 -14.52 -18.79
C SER A 171 26.69 -14.32 -17.32
N ARG A 172 27.72 -14.10 -16.50
CA ARG A 172 27.58 -13.44 -15.20
C ARG A 172 26.89 -12.10 -15.43
N TYR A 173 25.74 -11.89 -14.81
CA TYR A 173 24.98 -10.63 -14.87
C TYR A 173 25.56 -9.53 -13.96
N GLY A 174 26.89 -9.49 -13.77
CA GLY A 174 27.54 -8.49 -12.92
C GLY A 174 28.87 -8.01 -13.51
N ASN A 175 29.04 -6.69 -13.59
CA ASN A 175 30.37 -6.10 -13.61
C ASN A 175 30.97 -6.23 -12.20
N ASP A 176 32.30 -6.28 -12.07
CA ASP A 176 33.03 -6.46 -10.81
C ASP A 176 32.65 -5.46 -9.70
N GLU A 177 31.95 -4.37 -10.03
CA GLU A 177 31.46 -3.36 -9.08
C GLU A 177 30.16 -3.74 -8.34
N ASN A 178 29.32 -4.63 -8.89
CA ASN A 178 28.05 -5.06 -8.29
C ASN A 178 27.83 -6.58 -8.50
N PRO A 179 28.41 -7.45 -7.67
CA PRO A 179 28.21 -8.90 -7.76
C PRO A 179 26.73 -9.28 -7.58
N VAL A 180 26.26 -10.26 -8.36
CA VAL A 180 24.86 -10.73 -8.38
C VAL A 180 24.79 -12.17 -7.90
N PHE A 181 23.87 -12.44 -6.98
CA PHE A 181 23.60 -13.73 -6.35
C PHE A 181 22.14 -14.11 -6.56
N ASN A 182 21.85 -14.90 -7.59
CA ASN A 182 20.50 -15.38 -7.85
C ASN A 182 20.20 -16.58 -6.95
N VAL A 183 19.05 -16.57 -6.26
CA VAL A 183 18.65 -17.70 -5.39
C VAL A 183 18.61 -19.04 -6.13
N MET A 184 18.35 -19.03 -7.45
CA MET A 184 18.37 -20.24 -8.29
C MET A 184 19.77 -20.84 -8.43
N ASP A 185 20.83 -20.02 -8.41
CA ASP A 185 22.23 -20.49 -8.45
C ASP A 185 22.63 -21.14 -7.12
N HIS A 186 21.81 -20.98 -6.08
CA HIS A 186 21.93 -21.60 -4.76
C HIS A 186 20.89 -22.72 -4.56
N SER A 187 20.44 -23.35 -5.65
CA SER A 187 19.54 -24.51 -5.66
C SER A 187 18.08 -24.22 -5.27
N ALA A 188 17.63 -22.96 -5.31
CA ALA A 188 16.20 -22.68 -5.21
C ALA A 188 15.46 -23.27 -6.43
N ILE A 189 14.27 -23.83 -6.20
CA ILE A 189 13.42 -24.47 -7.20
C ILE A 189 12.38 -23.46 -7.71
N GLY A 190 11.74 -22.72 -6.81
CA GLY A 190 10.77 -21.68 -7.16
C GLY A 190 9.50 -22.23 -7.82
N ASP A 191 9.05 -23.41 -7.43
CA ASP A 191 7.86 -24.10 -7.96
C ASP A 191 6.58 -23.91 -7.12
N GLY A 192 6.67 -23.15 -6.01
CA GLY A 192 5.58 -22.91 -5.08
C GLY A 192 5.24 -24.10 -4.17
N ILE A 193 6.09 -25.15 -4.16
CA ILE A 193 5.86 -26.39 -3.42
C ILE A 193 7.06 -26.70 -2.52
N ALA A 194 8.27 -26.74 -3.09
CA ALA A 194 9.48 -27.05 -2.35
C ALA A 194 9.88 -25.88 -1.43
N ASP A 195 10.38 -26.21 -0.24
CA ASP A 195 10.90 -25.22 0.69
C ASP A 195 12.30 -24.76 0.26
N ASP A 196 12.38 -23.53 -0.25
CA ASP A 196 13.57 -22.87 -0.75
C ASP A 196 14.37 -22.15 0.35
N TYR A 197 14.01 -22.36 1.63
CA TYR A 197 14.69 -21.77 2.81
C TYR A 197 16.22 -21.83 2.73
N GLN A 198 16.79 -23.01 2.47
CA GLN A 198 18.24 -23.18 2.49
C GLN A 198 18.91 -22.42 1.34
N ALA A 199 18.28 -22.39 0.16
CA ALA A 199 18.79 -21.66 -0.99
C ALA A 199 18.84 -20.15 -0.76
N PHE A 200 17.80 -19.59 -0.13
CA PHE A 200 17.78 -18.18 0.27
C PHE A 200 18.85 -17.86 1.31
N LEU A 201 19.03 -18.73 2.31
CA LEU A 201 20.06 -18.55 3.34
C LEU A 201 21.47 -18.62 2.75
N ASP A 202 21.73 -19.55 1.84
CA ASP A 202 23.02 -19.73 1.18
C ASP A 202 23.34 -18.54 0.24
N ALA A 203 22.36 -18.08 -0.54
CA ALA A 203 22.50 -16.90 -1.39
C ALA A 203 22.80 -15.64 -0.55
N TRP A 204 22.04 -15.43 0.53
CA TRP A 204 22.28 -14.31 1.45
C TRP A 204 23.67 -14.39 2.09
N THR A 205 24.05 -15.55 2.61
CA THR A 205 25.35 -15.74 3.29
C THR A 205 26.50 -15.46 2.34
N THR A 206 26.39 -15.92 1.09
CA THR A 206 27.41 -15.68 0.06
C THR A 206 27.50 -14.18 -0.29
N MET A 207 26.36 -13.53 -0.53
CA MET A 207 26.32 -12.10 -0.81
C MET A 207 26.87 -11.27 0.36
N CYS A 208 26.38 -11.53 1.57
CA CYS A 208 26.70 -10.78 2.78
C CYS A 208 28.20 -10.85 3.12
N ASN A 209 28.87 -11.98 2.84
CA ASN A 209 30.31 -12.15 3.06
C ASN A 209 31.20 -11.65 1.91
N THR A 210 30.62 -11.10 0.84
CA THR A 210 31.39 -10.60 -0.29
C THR A 210 31.99 -9.21 0.01
N ALA A 211 33.29 -9.06 -0.21
CA ALA A 211 33.98 -7.78 -0.09
C ALA A 211 33.69 -6.88 -1.31
N ALA A 212 32.55 -6.17 -1.26
CA ALA A 212 32.12 -5.24 -2.29
C ALA A 212 31.42 -4.01 -1.69
N THR A 213 31.36 -2.92 -2.44
CA THR A 213 30.56 -1.74 -2.05
C THR A 213 29.07 -2.06 -2.11
N ASN A 214 28.60 -2.63 -3.23
CA ASN A 214 27.23 -3.11 -3.37
C ASN A 214 27.24 -4.57 -3.85
N ALA A 215 26.20 -5.31 -3.50
CA ALA A 215 25.93 -6.63 -4.04
C ALA A 215 24.42 -6.87 -4.08
N ILE A 216 23.96 -7.65 -5.06
CA ILE A 216 22.55 -7.84 -5.37
C ILE A 216 22.18 -9.31 -5.17
N LEU A 217 21.25 -9.61 -4.27
CA LEU A 217 20.54 -10.89 -4.21
C LEU A 217 19.29 -10.81 -5.09
N VAL A 218 19.10 -11.76 -5.99
CA VAL A 218 17.97 -11.75 -6.95
C VAL A 218 17.01 -12.88 -6.65
N VAL A 219 15.74 -12.53 -6.46
CA VAL A 219 14.58 -13.43 -6.46
C VAL A 219 13.87 -13.23 -7.81
N PRO A 220 14.04 -14.15 -8.77
CA PRO A 220 13.70 -13.89 -10.16
C PRO A 220 12.19 -13.91 -10.43
N LYS A 221 11.77 -13.09 -11.41
CA LYS A 221 10.39 -13.02 -11.91
C LYS A 221 9.89 -14.37 -12.44
N GLY A 222 8.59 -14.62 -12.28
CA GLY A 222 7.91 -15.80 -12.82
C GLY A 222 8.13 -17.09 -12.02
N LYS A 223 8.64 -16.95 -10.79
CA LYS A 223 8.87 -18.03 -9.84
C LYS A 223 8.15 -17.77 -8.53
N THR A 224 7.81 -18.84 -7.82
CA THR A 224 7.17 -18.78 -6.50
C THR A 224 7.99 -19.60 -5.53
N PHE A 225 8.56 -18.98 -4.53
CA PHE A 225 9.45 -19.61 -3.56
C PHE A 225 8.70 -19.79 -2.24
N VAL A 226 8.44 -21.03 -1.83
CA VAL A 226 8.00 -21.30 -0.46
C VAL A 226 9.23 -21.17 0.42
N VAL A 227 9.21 -20.29 1.41
CA VAL A 227 10.36 -20.07 2.28
C VAL A 227 9.90 -20.27 3.71
N SER A 228 10.41 -21.28 4.41
CA SER A 228 10.20 -21.40 5.86
C SER A 228 10.77 -20.20 6.62
N ARG A 229 10.40 -20.06 7.90
CA ARG A 229 10.88 -18.96 8.77
C ARG A 229 12.39 -18.75 8.64
N ILE A 230 12.78 -17.54 8.24
CA ILE A 230 14.16 -17.18 7.91
C ILE A 230 14.60 -15.90 8.61
N SER A 231 15.85 -15.90 9.04
CA SER A 231 16.51 -14.75 9.66
C SER A 231 17.81 -14.46 8.92
N PHE A 232 17.85 -13.32 8.26
CA PHE A 232 19.03 -12.75 7.62
C PHE A 232 19.76 -11.88 8.64
N ASN A 233 20.76 -12.47 9.30
CA ASN A 233 21.55 -11.76 10.31
C ASN A 233 22.69 -10.98 9.65
N GLY A 234 22.91 -9.76 10.14
CA GLY A 234 23.95 -8.85 9.69
C GLY A 234 25.13 -8.77 10.65
N THR A 235 26.31 -8.91 10.06
CA THR A 235 27.40 -7.92 10.06
C THR A 235 28.05 -8.10 8.69
N CYS A 236 27.36 -7.66 7.63
CA CYS A 236 27.80 -7.96 6.27
C CYS A 236 29.12 -7.28 5.94
N THR A 237 29.95 -7.99 5.18
CA THR A 237 31.17 -7.44 4.58
C THR A 237 30.81 -6.51 3.42
N VAL A 238 29.73 -6.80 2.68
CA VAL A 238 29.18 -5.86 1.71
C VAL A 238 28.58 -4.65 2.44
N GLN A 239 28.88 -3.45 1.96
CA GLN A 239 28.44 -2.21 2.61
C GLN A 239 26.97 -1.87 2.33
N LYS A 240 26.51 -2.16 1.12
CA LYS A 240 25.15 -1.88 0.64
C LYS A 240 24.52 -3.13 0.06
N PRO A 241 24.00 -4.05 0.89
CA PRO A 241 23.28 -5.22 0.42
C PRO A 241 21.98 -4.78 -0.26
N PHE A 242 21.74 -5.28 -1.46
CA PHE A 242 20.54 -5.02 -2.24
C PHE A 242 19.82 -6.34 -2.50
N ILE A 243 18.51 -6.38 -2.28
CA ILE A 243 17.67 -7.53 -2.60
C ILE A 243 16.66 -7.09 -3.66
N GLN A 244 16.79 -7.67 -4.86
CA GLN A 244 15.84 -7.53 -5.96
C GLN A 244 14.81 -8.64 -5.86
N VAL A 245 13.57 -8.32 -5.51
CA VAL A 245 12.45 -9.26 -5.44
C VAL A 245 11.48 -9.02 -6.59
N ASP A 246 11.61 -9.81 -7.66
CA ASP A 246 10.70 -9.77 -8.82
C ASP A 246 9.80 -11.00 -8.93
N GLY A 247 10.11 -12.07 -8.20
CA GLY A 247 9.26 -13.25 -8.04
C GLY A 247 8.38 -13.18 -6.79
N ASP A 248 7.66 -14.27 -6.53
CA ASP A 248 6.82 -14.42 -5.35
C ASP A 248 7.58 -15.14 -4.25
N ILE A 249 7.58 -14.61 -3.03
CA ILE A 249 8.01 -15.30 -1.81
C ILE A 249 6.75 -15.58 -1.00
N VAL A 250 6.50 -16.85 -0.65
CA VAL A 250 5.29 -17.25 0.06
C VAL A 250 5.61 -18.03 1.33
N ALA A 251 4.84 -17.79 2.38
CA ALA A 251 5.00 -18.50 3.64
C ALA A 251 4.62 -19.99 3.49
N PRO A 252 5.12 -20.88 4.37
CA PRO A 252 4.57 -22.21 4.48
C PRO A 252 3.12 -22.14 5.01
N THR A 253 2.36 -23.23 4.88
CA THR A 253 1.10 -23.37 5.61
C THR A 253 1.36 -23.43 7.12
N ARG A 254 0.29 -23.35 7.93
CA ARG A 254 0.40 -23.48 9.38
C ARG A 254 1.10 -24.78 9.79
N GLU A 255 0.80 -25.91 9.14
CA GLU A 255 1.42 -27.20 9.42
C GLU A 255 2.93 -27.20 9.10
N GLY A 256 3.31 -26.52 8.01
CA GLY A 256 4.71 -26.28 7.65
C GLY A 256 5.44 -25.37 8.65
N TRP A 257 4.70 -24.63 9.48
CA TRP A 257 5.25 -23.79 10.54
C TRP A 257 5.50 -24.58 11.83
N SER A 258 6.66 -25.22 11.96
CA SER A 258 7.10 -25.91 13.19
C SER A 258 6.02 -26.83 13.81
N GLY A 259 5.21 -27.49 12.97
CA GLY A 259 4.10 -28.35 13.42
C GLY A 259 2.87 -27.60 13.97
N GLY A 260 2.58 -26.41 13.44
CA GLY A 260 1.36 -25.64 13.74
C GLY A 260 1.44 -24.71 14.95
N LYS A 261 2.66 -24.44 15.47
CA LYS A 261 2.88 -23.61 16.66
C LYS A 261 3.81 -22.45 16.37
N SER A 262 3.36 -21.25 16.71
CA SER A 262 4.15 -20.03 16.74
C SER A 262 4.14 -19.41 18.13
N ARG A 263 5.17 -18.64 18.44
CA ARG A 263 5.28 -17.83 19.67
C ARG A 263 4.79 -16.40 19.40
N PRO A 264 4.38 -15.66 20.45
CA PRO A 264 3.92 -14.27 20.30
C PRO A 264 4.89 -13.34 19.57
N THR A 265 6.19 -13.65 19.60
CA THR A 265 7.29 -12.85 19.05
C THR A 265 7.83 -13.40 17.73
N ASP A 266 7.20 -14.45 17.18
CA ASP A 266 7.71 -15.04 15.94
C ASP A 266 7.46 -14.08 14.76
N THR A 267 8.44 -14.06 13.87
CA THR A 267 8.38 -13.37 12.57
C THR A 267 8.83 -14.36 11.50
N TRP A 268 8.19 -14.32 10.34
CA TRP A 268 8.51 -15.14 9.17
C TRP A 268 9.83 -14.76 8.52
N ILE A 269 9.98 -13.51 8.08
CA ILE A 269 11.21 -12.99 7.47
C ILE A 269 11.78 -11.90 8.37
N THR A 270 12.96 -12.14 8.93
CA THR A 270 13.65 -11.15 9.77
C THR A 270 14.96 -10.73 9.14
N PHE A 271 15.19 -9.43 9.00
CA PHE A 271 16.52 -8.84 8.85
C PHE A 271 16.94 -8.29 10.20
N ASN A 272 18.09 -8.73 10.70
CA ASN A 272 18.55 -8.41 12.04
C ASN A 272 19.98 -7.88 11.98
N ASN A 273 20.24 -6.67 12.48
CA ASN A 273 21.55 -6.01 12.46
C ASN A 273 22.11 -5.78 11.03
N VAL A 274 21.25 -5.52 10.05
CA VAL A 274 21.65 -5.26 8.65
C VAL A 274 21.52 -3.77 8.35
N ASN A 275 22.65 -3.07 8.21
CA ASN A 275 22.66 -1.65 7.83
C ASN A 275 22.80 -1.48 6.31
N GLY A 276 22.28 -0.37 5.78
CA GLY A 276 22.39 -0.03 4.36
C GLY A 276 21.55 -0.92 3.43
N LEU A 277 20.65 -1.74 3.97
CA LEU A 277 19.86 -2.71 3.22
C LEU A 277 18.86 -2.00 2.31
N THR A 278 18.85 -2.38 1.04
CA THR A 278 17.78 -2.02 0.11
C THR A 278 17.02 -3.27 -0.32
N ILE A 279 15.70 -3.27 -0.17
CA ILE A 279 14.80 -4.29 -0.68
C ILE A 279 13.88 -3.62 -1.70
N ASN A 280 13.91 -4.09 -2.94
CA ASN A 280 13.15 -3.48 -4.03
C ASN A 280 12.68 -4.55 -5.00
N GLY A 281 11.56 -4.33 -5.67
CA GLY A 281 11.22 -5.04 -6.89
C GLY A 281 9.74 -5.07 -7.15
N SER A 282 9.36 -5.81 -8.18
CA SER A 282 7.95 -5.93 -8.61
C SER A 282 7.22 -7.15 -8.04
N GLY A 283 7.91 -7.93 -7.22
CA GLY A 283 7.46 -9.21 -6.69
C GLY A 283 6.51 -9.09 -5.49
N ARG A 284 6.05 -10.26 -5.02
CA ARG A 284 5.08 -10.39 -3.94
C ARG A 284 5.70 -11.07 -2.72
N ILE A 285 5.35 -10.59 -1.52
CA ILE A 285 5.58 -11.26 -0.23
C ILE A 285 4.22 -11.68 0.32
N ASP A 286 3.88 -12.96 0.22
CA ASP A 286 2.57 -13.50 0.64
C ASP A 286 2.69 -14.31 1.94
N GLY A 287 2.13 -13.78 3.03
CA GLY A 287 2.12 -14.46 4.32
C GLY A 287 1.15 -15.65 4.40
N ARG A 288 0.26 -15.83 3.43
CA ARG A 288 -0.78 -16.88 3.44
C ARG A 288 -1.54 -16.93 4.77
N GLY A 289 -1.92 -15.76 5.27
CA GLY A 289 -2.48 -15.55 6.60
C GLY A 289 -3.81 -16.27 6.84
N SER A 290 -4.54 -16.63 5.79
CA SER A 290 -5.79 -17.39 5.88
C SER A 290 -5.64 -18.75 6.59
N TYR A 291 -4.46 -19.38 6.58
CA TYR A 291 -4.21 -20.60 7.37
C TYR A 291 -4.16 -20.35 8.89
N TRP A 292 -4.18 -19.09 9.32
CA TRP A 292 -4.01 -18.67 10.69
C TRP A 292 -5.22 -17.95 11.28
N TRP A 293 -6.00 -17.24 10.47
CA TRP A 293 -7.06 -16.33 10.93
C TRP A 293 -8.25 -17.05 11.58
N ASP A 294 -8.72 -18.16 11.01
CA ASP A 294 -9.90 -18.91 11.48
C ASP A 294 -9.75 -19.56 12.86
N LEU A 295 -8.53 -19.58 13.39
CA LEU A 295 -8.18 -20.31 14.61
C LEU A 295 -8.14 -19.40 15.84
N HIS A 296 -8.45 -18.11 15.68
CA HIS A 296 -8.40 -17.07 16.72
C HIS A 296 -7.09 -17.10 17.54
N ASP A 297 -6.00 -17.57 16.92
CA ASP A 297 -4.72 -17.74 17.58
C ASP A 297 -4.09 -16.35 17.79
N LYS A 298 -3.80 -16.00 19.04
CA LYS A 298 -3.17 -14.73 19.38
C LYS A 298 -1.67 -14.73 19.10
N ASN A 299 -1.07 -15.90 18.86
CA ASN A 299 0.38 -16.06 18.73
C ASN A 299 0.84 -16.14 17.27
N ARG A 300 0.09 -15.57 16.32
CA ARG A 300 0.43 -15.61 14.89
C ARG A 300 1.72 -14.83 14.60
N PRO A 301 2.58 -15.34 13.70
CA PRO A 301 3.81 -14.66 13.36
C PRO A 301 3.55 -13.37 12.56
N SER A 302 4.41 -12.37 12.70
CA SER A 302 4.44 -11.24 11.75
C SER A 302 5.14 -11.65 10.44
N ALA A 303 4.88 -10.95 9.33
CA ALA A 303 5.44 -11.34 8.04
C ALA A 303 6.90 -10.91 7.85
N LEU A 304 7.18 -9.60 7.80
CA LEU A 304 8.53 -9.07 7.61
C LEU A 304 8.94 -8.17 8.78
N ARG A 305 10.18 -8.30 9.25
CA ARG A 305 10.73 -7.47 10.33
C ARG A 305 12.12 -6.96 9.98
N LEU A 306 12.31 -5.65 10.15
CA LEU A 306 13.61 -5.00 10.25
C LEU A 306 13.90 -4.78 11.74
N GLU A 307 14.94 -5.41 12.24
CA GLU A 307 15.35 -5.36 13.65
C GLU A 307 16.78 -4.81 13.73
N ASN A 308 16.97 -3.67 14.38
CA ASN A 308 18.26 -2.99 14.47
C ASN A 308 18.93 -2.76 13.08
N CYS A 309 18.13 -2.32 12.12
CA CYS A 309 18.51 -2.10 10.73
C CYS A 309 18.53 -0.60 10.44
N ASN A 310 19.72 -0.04 10.19
CA ASN A 310 19.87 1.39 9.94
C ASN A 310 20.12 1.71 8.47
N ASP A 311 19.72 2.90 8.03
CA ASP A 311 19.90 3.35 6.64
C ASP A 311 19.26 2.41 5.60
N CYS A 312 18.06 1.92 5.91
CA CYS A 312 17.38 0.88 5.13
C CYS A 312 16.27 1.44 4.23
N GLN A 313 16.03 0.76 3.12
CA GLN A 313 15.00 1.12 2.14
C GLN A 313 14.20 -0.12 1.73
N LEU A 314 12.87 -0.01 1.72
CA LEU A 314 11.96 -1.02 1.19
C LEU A 314 11.01 -0.34 0.19
N SER A 315 10.93 -0.84 -1.04
CA SER A 315 10.10 -0.19 -2.06
C SER A 315 9.53 -1.10 -3.14
N TRP A 316 8.43 -0.64 -3.76
CA TRP A 316 7.76 -1.23 -4.94
C TRP A 316 7.10 -2.60 -4.76
N LEU A 317 7.33 -3.27 -3.63
CA LEU A 317 6.82 -4.61 -3.37
C LEU A 317 5.33 -4.62 -3.04
N THR A 318 4.71 -5.76 -3.36
CA THR A 318 3.35 -6.09 -2.93
C THR A 318 3.40 -7.05 -1.75
N HIS A 319 2.86 -6.66 -0.60
CA HIS A 319 2.72 -7.49 0.59
C HIS A 319 1.28 -7.98 0.70
N VAL A 320 1.09 -9.29 0.89
CA VAL A 320 -0.24 -9.90 0.83
C VAL A 320 -0.47 -10.81 2.03
N ASN A 321 -1.65 -10.70 2.63
CA ASN A 321 -2.20 -11.66 3.59
C ASN A 321 -1.18 -12.08 4.67
N SER A 322 -0.62 -11.13 5.41
CA SER A 322 0.23 -11.50 6.55
C SER A 322 -0.55 -12.29 7.61
N GLN A 323 0.15 -13.17 8.34
CA GLN A 323 -0.49 -13.98 9.38
C GLN A 323 -0.90 -13.11 10.58
N ARG A 324 -0.11 -12.08 10.89
CA ARG A 324 -0.40 -10.96 11.80
C ARG A 324 -0.03 -9.66 11.06
N ASN A 325 0.77 -8.74 11.59
CA ASN A 325 1.17 -7.52 10.88
C ASN A 325 2.15 -7.80 9.71
N HIS A 326 2.12 -6.97 8.68
CA HIS A 326 2.89 -7.16 7.44
C HIS A 326 4.35 -6.75 7.60
N ILE A 327 4.61 -5.53 8.08
CA ILE A 327 5.96 -4.99 8.24
C ILE A 327 6.14 -4.52 9.69
N SER A 328 7.23 -4.95 10.32
CA SER A 328 7.70 -4.43 11.61
C SER A 328 9.03 -3.70 11.43
N ILE A 329 9.13 -2.51 12.02
CA ILE A 329 10.38 -1.75 12.17
C ILE A 329 10.66 -1.61 13.67
N SER A 330 11.70 -2.27 14.16
CA SER A 330 12.11 -2.21 15.57
C SER A 330 13.57 -1.80 15.71
N ASP A 331 13.83 -0.88 16.63
CA ASP A 331 15.19 -0.43 16.98
C ASP A 331 15.99 0.10 15.76
N CYS A 332 15.31 0.69 14.79
CA CYS A 332 15.91 1.16 13.55
C CYS A 332 16.10 2.69 13.53
N ASN A 333 17.07 3.14 12.75
CA ASN A 333 17.29 4.55 12.45
C ASN A 333 17.40 4.76 10.93
N ASN A 334 16.72 5.80 10.41
CA ASN A 334 16.78 6.17 8.99
C ASN A 334 16.26 5.03 8.08
N VAL A 335 14.96 4.76 8.16
CA VAL A 335 14.28 3.75 7.31
C VAL A 335 13.28 4.44 6.38
N VAL A 336 13.28 4.03 5.12
CA VAL A 336 12.35 4.52 4.11
C VAL A 336 11.53 3.35 3.56
N ILE A 337 10.21 3.44 3.69
CA ILE A 337 9.26 2.56 3.01
C ILE A 337 8.54 3.40 1.97
N SER A 338 8.58 3.00 0.69
CA SER A 338 7.89 3.76 -0.34
C SER A 338 7.33 2.93 -1.48
N HIS A 339 6.24 3.39 -2.11
CA HIS A 339 5.65 2.70 -3.27
C HIS A 339 5.25 1.25 -2.98
N VAL A 340 4.94 0.91 -1.73
CA VAL A 340 4.48 -0.44 -1.39
C VAL A 340 2.98 -0.54 -1.55
N ASN A 341 2.52 -1.75 -1.85
CA ASN A 341 1.12 -2.11 -1.87
C ASN A 341 0.87 -3.22 -0.85
N ILE A 342 0.12 -2.93 0.21
CA ILE A 342 -0.19 -3.90 1.28
C ILE A 342 -1.67 -4.26 1.18
N ILE A 343 -1.97 -5.56 1.07
CA ILE A 343 -3.32 -6.08 0.84
C ILE A 343 -3.62 -7.23 1.80
N ALA A 344 -4.63 -7.05 2.64
CA ALA A 344 -5.30 -8.11 3.37
C ALA A 344 -6.82 -7.81 3.49
N PRO A 345 -7.67 -8.83 3.72
CA PRO A 345 -9.10 -8.63 3.94
C PRO A 345 -9.40 -7.69 5.11
N GLU A 346 -10.51 -6.94 5.04
CA GLU A 346 -10.95 -6.05 6.13
C GLU A 346 -11.22 -6.80 7.44
N ASP A 347 -11.63 -8.06 7.37
CA ASP A 347 -11.93 -8.91 8.52
C ASP A 347 -10.73 -9.74 9.01
N SER A 348 -9.55 -9.60 8.38
CA SER A 348 -8.36 -10.34 8.81
C SER A 348 -7.79 -9.75 10.11
N PRO A 349 -7.68 -10.54 11.20
CA PRO A 349 -7.45 -9.98 12.52
C PRO A 349 -5.99 -9.53 12.71
N ASN A 350 -5.74 -8.33 13.23
CA ASN A 350 -4.38 -7.84 13.57
C ASN A 350 -3.39 -7.93 12.41
N THR A 351 -3.87 -7.63 11.19
CA THR A 351 -3.04 -7.61 9.99
C THR A 351 -2.50 -6.22 9.69
N ASP A 352 -2.02 -5.53 10.71
CA ASP A 352 -1.50 -4.17 10.63
C ASP A 352 -0.53 -4.03 9.44
N GLY A 353 -0.55 -2.89 8.76
CA GLY A 353 0.31 -2.63 7.60
C GLY A 353 1.77 -2.49 8.04
N ILE A 354 2.06 -1.39 8.74
CA ILE A 354 3.42 -1.08 9.20
C ILE A 354 3.39 -0.76 10.69
N ASP A 355 4.08 -1.58 11.48
CA ASP A 355 4.29 -1.37 12.91
C ASP A 355 5.68 -0.80 13.15
N ILE A 356 5.76 0.31 13.90
CA ILE A 356 7.01 0.97 14.25
C ILE A 356 7.16 0.95 15.77
N SER A 357 8.34 0.57 16.28
CA SER A 357 8.67 0.64 17.71
C SER A 357 10.15 0.99 17.92
N LEU A 358 10.47 1.71 18.99
CA LEU A 358 11.85 2.00 19.39
C LEU A 358 12.73 2.59 18.28
N SER A 359 12.14 3.31 17.32
CA SER A 359 12.80 3.67 16.06
C SER A 359 12.71 5.17 15.78
N GLN A 360 13.67 5.70 15.02
CA GLN A 360 13.70 7.12 14.69
C GLN A 360 14.06 7.41 13.22
N ASN A 361 13.66 8.58 12.73
CA ASN A 361 13.87 9.02 11.34
C ASN A 361 13.25 8.03 10.34
N ILE A 362 11.96 7.79 10.47
CA ILE A 362 11.23 6.84 9.62
C ILE A 362 10.37 7.61 8.62
N ARG A 363 10.44 7.21 7.34
CA ARG A 363 9.64 7.78 6.27
C ARG A 363 8.80 6.71 5.59
N ILE A 364 7.50 6.92 5.52
CA ILE A 364 6.54 6.06 4.79
C ILE A 364 5.87 6.93 3.73
N GLU A 365 6.09 6.61 2.46
CA GLU A 365 5.78 7.51 1.36
C GLU A 365 5.07 6.81 0.18
N HIS A 366 4.14 7.48 -0.49
CA HIS A 366 3.60 7.05 -1.80
C HIS A 366 3.07 5.61 -1.84
N SER A 367 2.37 5.17 -0.79
CA SER A 367 2.02 3.76 -0.59
C SER A 367 0.51 3.54 -0.48
N SER A 368 0.05 2.33 -0.78
CA SER A 368 -1.35 1.92 -0.61
C SER A 368 -1.43 0.76 0.36
N ILE A 369 -2.27 0.88 1.39
CA ILE A 369 -2.34 -0.07 2.50
C ILE A 369 -3.81 -0.33 2.84
N GLY A 370 -4.27 -1.53 2.54
CA GLY A 370 -5.59 -2.04 2.91
C GLY A 370 -5.45 -3.33 3.72
N THR A 371 -5.97 -3.34 4.94
CA THR A 371 -5.82 -4.45 5.88
C THR A 371 -7.05 -4.57 6.80
N GLY A 372 -7.06 -5.53 7.72
CA GLY A 372 -8.05 -5.62 8.79
C GLY A 372 -7.65 -5.00 10.14
N ASP A 373 -6.56 -4.23 10.19
CA ASP A 373 -6.16 -3.50 11.41
C ASP A 373 -5.46 -2.18 11.03
N ASP A 374 -4.58 -1.64 11.87
CA ASP A 374 -3.93 -0.34 11.62
C ASP A 374 -3.21 -0.31 10.26
N CYS A 375 -3.39 0.80 9.53
CA CYS A 375 -2.61 1.10 8.32
C CYS A 375 -1.13 1.30 8.70
N VAL A 376 -0.90 2.15 9.71
CA VAL A 376 0.39 2.33 10.36
C VAL A 376 0.17 2.47 11.87
N ALA A 377 0.91 1.70 12.67
CA ALA A 377 0.91 1.78 14.13
C ALA A 377 2.27 2.27 14.65
N ILE A 378 2.28 3.38 15.40
CA ILE A 378 3.48 3.99 15.98
C ILE A 378 3.49 3.73 17.48
N ASN A 379 4.31 2.78 17.92
CA ASN A 379 4.40 2.35 19.32
C ASN A 379 5.47 3.15 20.09
N GLY A 380 5.68 2.80 21.37
CA GLY A 380 6.60 3.51 22.25
C GLY A 380 8.06 3.53 21.77
N GLY A 381 8.75 4.62 22.15
CA GLY A 381 10.16 4.89 21.83
C GLY A 381 10.39 5.41 20.42
N CYS A 382 9.38 5.98 19.78
CA CYS A 382 9.46 6.48 18.41
C CYS A 382 9.67 8.00 18.32
N LYS A 383 10.50 8.44 17.36
CA LYS A 383 10.72 9.87 17.11
C LYS A 383 11.01 10.20 15.64
N PHE A 384 10.58 11.37 15.16
CA PHE A 384 10.83 11.83 13.78
C PHE A 384 10.25 10.84 12.76
N ILE A 385 8.93 10.68 12.80
CA ILE A 385 8.19 9.80 11.90
C ILE A 385 7.45 10.67 10.89
N ASN A 386 7.65 10.42 9.59
CA ASN A 386 6.95 11.10 8.52
C ASN A 386 6.15 10.10 7.68
N ILE A 387 4.86 10.33 7.53
CA ILE A 387 3.95 9.53 6.70
C ILE A 387 3.33 10.48 5.68
N THR A 388 3.58 10.27 4.39
CA THR A 388 3.17 11.20 3.35
C THR A 388 2.65 10.50 2.10
N ASP A 389 1.57 11.00 1.50
CA ASP A 389 0.99 10.45 0.26
C ASP A 389 0.65 8.96 0.39
N VAL A 390 -0.04 8.60 1.48
CA VAL A 390 -0.45 7.22 1.76
C VAL A 390 -1.98 7.09 1.62
N ASN A 391 -2.42 6.03 0.95
CA ASN A 391 -3.81 5.61 0.93
C ASN A 391 -4.01 4.49 1.94
N CYS A 392 -4.87 4.71 2.92
CA CYS A 392 -5.23 3.74 3.94
C CYS A 392 -6.69 3.32 3.75
N GLY A 393 -6.98 2.02 3.61
CA GLY A 393 -8.35 1.57 3.48
C GLY A 393 -8.53 0.28 2.69
N PRO A 394 -9.29 -0.70 3.23
CA PRO A 394 -9.92 -0.76 4.56
C PRO A 394 -8.88 -0.90 5.70
N GLY A 395 -9.33 -0.88 6.97
CA GLY A 395 -8.47 -1.05 8.16
C GLY A 395 -8.80 -0.11 9.32
N HIS A 396 -7.87 0.12 10.25
CA HIS A 396 -8.09 0.93 11.47
C HIS A 396 -7.46 2.33 11.46
N GLY A 397 -6.91 2.76 10.32
CA GLY A 397 -6.33 4.10 10.15
C GLY A 397 -4.86 4.20 10.58
N ILE A 398 -4.37 5.42 10.80
CA ILE A 398 -3.01 5.65 11.32
C ILE A 398 -3.12 5.93 12.81
N SER A 399 -2.44 5.10 13.60
CA SER A 399 -2.54 5.10 15.05
C SER A 399 -1.22 5.38 15.72
N ILE A 400 -1.19 6.38 16.61
CA ILE A 400 -0.15 6.49 17.63
C ILE A 400 -0.60 5.67 18.83
N GLY A 401 0.19 4.65 19.18
CA GLY A 401 -0.07 3.71 20.26
C GLY A 401 -0.59 2.33 19.79
N SER A 402 -1.02 1.47 20.70
CA SER A 402 -1.37 1.84 22.08
C SER A 402 -0.17 2.10 22.98
N LEU A 403 -0.17 3.21 23.71
CA LEU A 403 0.90 3.59 24.63
C LEU A 403 0.54 3.35 26.10
N GLY A 404 1.51 3.03 26.94
CA GLY A 404 1.38 2.98 28.40
C GLY A 404 0.82 1.68 28.96
N LYS A 405 0.72 0.62 28.15
CA LYS A 405 0.13 -0.66 28.57
C LYS A 405 0.78 -1.17 29.87
N ASN A 406 -0.05 -1.61 30.82
CA ASN A 406 0.38 -2.09 32.14
C ASN A 406 1.18 -1.03 32.95
N GLY A 407 0.84 0.25 32.81
CA GLY A 407 1.52 1.35 33.51
C GLY A 407 2.95 1.62 33.04
N LYS A 408 3.31 1.14 31.85
CA LYS A 408 4.61 1.41 31.24
C LYS A 408 4.78 2.89 30.95
N GLU A 409 6.03 3.34 31.00
CA GLU A 409 6.42 4.65 30.49
C GLU A 409 6.80 4.49 29.02
N GLU A 410 6.04 5.12 28.14
CA GLU A 410 6.27 5.07 26.69
C GLU A 410 6.21 6.48 26.10
N THR A 411 7.08 6.75 25.13
CA THR A 411 7.25 8.07 24.53
C THR A 411 7.10 8.01 23.02
N VAL A 412 6.40 9.00 22.45
CA VAL A 412 6.34 9.26 21.00
C VAL A 412 6.45 10.77 20.80
N GLU A 413 7.33 11.23 19.90
CA GLU A 413 7.39 12.66 19.56
C GLU A 413 7.79 12.95 18.12
N GLU A 414 7.42 14.12 17.60
CA GLU A 414 7.76 14.57 16.23
C GLU A 414 7.21 13.60 15.18
N VAL A 415 5.88 13.48 15.11
CA VAL A 415 5.17 12.65 14.13
C VAL A 415 4.40 13.55 13.18
N HIS A 416 4.63 13.37 11.88
CA HIS A 416 4.00 14.16 10.82
C HIS A 416 3.28 13.23 9.84
N VAL A 417 1.98 13.38 9.77
CA VAL A 417 1.11 12.65 8.84
C VAL A 417 0.51 13.67 7.88
N HIS A 418 0.84 13.58 6.59
CA HIS A 418 0.52 14.60 5.61
C HIS A 418 -0.02 14.00 4.31
N SER A 419 -1.05 14.62 3.71
CA SER A 419 -1.57 14.19 2.40
C SER A 419 -1.98 12.71 2.38
N VAL A 420 -2.74 12.28 3.40
CA VAL A 420 -3.22 10.90 3.54
C VAL A 420 -4.71 10.82 3.21
N ILE A 421 -5.09 9.74 2.55
CA ILE A 421 -6.50 9.41 2.27
C ILE A 421 -6.88 8.19 3.11
N PHE A 422 -7.91 8.33 3.93
CA PHE A 422 -8.55 7.24 4.64
C PHE A 422 -9.86 6.88 3.95
N SER A 423 -10.01 5.63 3.49
CA SER A 423 -11.21 5.15 2.77
C SER A 423 -11.79 3.90 3.41
N GLY A 424 -13.02 3.97 3.92
CA GLY A 424 -13.69 2.82 4.54
C GLY A 424 -12.92 2.24 5.74
N THR A 425 -12.16 3.06 6.46
CA THR A 425 -11.45 2.63 7.67
C THR A 425 -12.30 2.83 8.91
N MET A 426 -12.06 2.03 9.95
CA MET A 426 -12.66 2.19 11.27
C MET A 426 -12.25 3.51 11.93
N ASN A 427 -11.02 3.96 11.72
CA ASN A 427 -10.56 5.26 12.22
C ASN A 427 -9.72 5.98 11.17
N GLY A 428 -9.59 7.29 11.29
CA GLY A 428 -8.66 8.10 10.48
C GLY A 428 -7.37 8.36 11.27
N ALA A 429 -7.27 9.58 11.81
CA ALA A 429 -6.18 10.01 12.68
C ALA A 429 -6.47 9.60 14.13
N ARG A 430 -5.68 8.67 14.68
CA ARG A 430 -5.93 8.10 16.02
C ARG A 430 -4.72 8.21 16.95
N ILE A 431 -4.96 8.60 18.20
CA ILE A 431 -4.02 8.46 19.32
C ILE A 431 -4.70 7.63 20.40
N LYS A 432 -4.09 6.52 20.82
CA LYS A 432 -4.66 5.58 21.81
C LYS A 432 -3.65 5.31 22.93
N THR A 433 -4.05 5.54 24.17
CA THR A 433 -3.21 5.26 25.35
C THR A 433 -4.00 4.50 26.40
N TRP A 434 -3.33 3.60 27.12
CA TRP A 434 -3.91 2.83 28.21
C TRP A 434 -4.05 3.71 29.46
N GLU A 435 -5.17 3.53 30.17
CA GLU A 435 -5.34 4.08 31.51
C GLU A 435 -4.22 3.57 32.44
N GLY A 436 -3.70 4.45 33.31
CA GLY A 436 -2.57 4.13 34.19
C GLY A 436 -1.19 4.23 33.51
N GLY A 437 -1.14 4.47 32.19
CA GLY A 437 0.11 4.69 31.45
C GLY A 437 0.92 5.89 31.92
N ARG A 438 2.19 5.98 31.48
CA ARG A 438 3.11 7.08 31.78
C ARG A 438 3.92 7.46 30.53
N GLY A 439 4.60 8.61 30.57
CA GLY A 439 5.39 9.13 29.46
C GLY A 439 4.62 10.19 28.68
N PHE A 440 4.85 10.29 27.37
CA PHE A 440 4.22 11.34 26.55
C PHE A 440 4.02 10.94 25.08
N ALA A 441 3.01 11.53 24.46
CA ALA A 441 2.84 11.60 23.02
C ALA A 441 2.70 13.07 22.63
N ARG A 442 3.70 13.65 21.94
CA ARG A 442 3.71 15.10 21.69
C ARG A 442 4.27 15.53 20.35
N LYS A 443 3.93 16.75 19.91
CA LYS A 443 4.37 17.30 18.61
C LYS A 443 3.97 16.36 17.47
N ILE A 444 2.66 16.13 17.39
CA ILE A 444 2.05 15.24 16.42
C ILE A 444 1.19 16.10 15.50
N SER A 445 1.25 15.85 14.20
CA SER A 445 0.48 16.61 13.22
C SER A 445 -0.18 15.68 12.21
N PHE A 446 -1.45 15.96 11.94
CA PHE A 446 -2.25 15.36 10.88
C PHE A 446 -2.72 16.48 9.97
N ASP A 447 -2.12 16.57 8.79
CA ASP A 447 -2.25 17.69 7.87
C ASP A 447 -2.75 17.25 6.49
N GLN A 448 -3.72 17.97 5.93
CA GLN A 448 -4.25 17.71 4.59
C GLN A 448 -4.73 16.27 4.43
N ILE A 449 -5.77 15.92 5.19
CA ILE A 449 -6.29 14.56 5.26
C ILE A 449 -7.66 14.50 4.59
N ILE A 450 -7.86 13.50 3.73
CA ILE A 450 -9.16 13.19 3.15
C ILE A 450 -9.73 11.97 3.86
N VAL A 451 -10.94 12.07 4.38
CA VAL A 451 -11.68 10.95 4.97
C VAL A 451 -12.88 10.60 4.09
N SER A 452 -13.02 9.35 3.69
CA SER A 452 -14.13 8.86 2.86
C SER A 452 -14.76 7.65 3.51
N GLU A 453 -16.00 7.79 3.96
CA GLU A 453 -16.76 6.72 4.65
C GLU A 453 -16.01 6.15 5.87
N VAL A 454 -15.21 6.97 6.56
CA VAL A 454 -14.44 6.56 7.74
C VAL A 454 -15.35 6.51 8.96
N TYR A 455 -15.26 5.48 9.80
CA TYR A 455 -16.15 5.37 10.96
C TYR A 455 -15.79 6.38 12.06
N ASN A 456 -14.53 6.47 12.52
CA ASN A 456 -14.09 7.50 13.48
C ASN A 456 -12.93 8.35 12.92
N PRO A 457 -13.22 9.44 12.19
CA PRO A 457 -12.20 10.24 11.51
C PRO A 457 -11.07 10.78 12.38
N ILE A 458 -11.40 11.36 13.54
CA ILE A 458 -10.42 11.97 14.47
C ILE A 458 -10.67 11.41 15.87
N VAL A 459 -9.67 10.75 16.45
CA VAL A 459 -9.77 10.10 17.76
C VAL A 459 -8.54 10.38 18.63
N ILE A 460 -8.78 10.86 19.84
CA ILE A 460 -7.86 10.72 20.96
C ILE A 460 -8.58 9.93 22.05
N ASP A 461 -8.00 8.81 22.46
CA ASP A 461 -8.57 7.94 23.50
C ASP A 461 -7.49 7.59 24.54
N GLN A 462 -7.56 8.23 25.71
CA GLN A 462 -6.69 7.92 26.85
C GLN A 462 -7.22 6.81 27.76
N HIS A 463 -8.39 6.24 27.43
CA HIS A 463 -9.08 5.19 28.21
C HIS A 463 -9.09 3.85 27.47
N TYR A 464 -8.08 3.62 26.62
CA TYR A 464 -8.03 2.46 25.75
C TYR A 464 -7.99 1.16 26.57
N PHE A 465 -9.01 0.32 26.40
CA PHE A 465 -9.21 -0.93 27.16
C PHE A 465 -9.26 -0.76 28.70
N SER A 466 -9.85 0.33 29.21
CA SER A 466 -10.11 0.45 30.65
C SER A 466 -11.24 -0.45 31.14
N ASP A 467 -11.03 -1.09 32.29
CA ASP A 467 -12.14 -1.61 33.10
C ASP A 467 -12.68 -0.43 33.91
N GLN A 468 -13.96 -0.07 33.75
CA GLN A 468 -14.63 1.08 34.42
C GLN A 468 -14.54 1.10 35.96
N SER A 469 -13.87 0.12 36.57
CA SER A 469 -13.62 -0.01 38.00
C SER A 469 -12.27 0.54 38.49
N SER A 470 -11.32 0.92 37.61
CA SER A 470 -10.07 1.53 38.03
C SER A 470 -10.22 3.03 38.30
N VAL A 471 -9.61 3.50 39.38
CA VAL A 471 -9.40 4.94 39.59
C VAL A 471 -8.14 5.30 38.84
N GLU A 472 -8.26 6.15 37.84
CA GLU A 472 -7.15 6.65 37.03
C GLU A 472 -6.10 7.32 37.92
N ALA A 473 -4.91 6.74 38.04
CA ALA A 473 -3.82 7.27 38.87
C ALA A 473 -2.75 8.04 38.06
N SER A 474 -2.62 7.71 36.78
CA SER A 474 -1.71 8.34 35.83
C SER A 474 -2.19 8.09 34.41
N ALA A 475 -1.72 8.90 33.46
CA ALA A 475 -1.91 8.67 32.03
C ALA A 475 -0.68 9.15 31.25
N VAL A 476 -0.53 8.65 30.03
CA VAL A 476 0.45 9.17 29.07
C VAL A 476 0.06 10.61 28.72
N ALA A 477 0.96 11.58 28.92
CA ALA A 477 0.64 12.98 28.63
C ALA A 477 0.54 13.21 27.11
N ILE A 478 -0.59 13.76 26.64
CA ILE A 478 -0.78 14.11 25.23
C ILE A 478 -0.74 15.64 25.10
N SER A 479 0.21 16.15 24.30
CA SER A 479 0.36 17.60 24.10
C SER A 479 0.83 17.99 22.71
N ASP A 480 0.58 19.22 22.30
CA ASP A 480 1.05 19.79 21.02
C ASP A 480 0.63 18.91 19.82
N VAL A 481 -0.67 18.61 19.73
CA VAL A 481 -1.25 17.82 18.63
C VAL A 481 -2.01 18.76 17.70
N THR A 482 -1.70 18.71 16.41
CA THR A 482 -2.36 19.52 15.38
C THR A 482 -3.16 18.64 14.44
N PHE A 483 -4.43 18.99 14.23
CA PHE A 483 -5.27 18.47 13.16
C PHE A 483 -5.60 19.64 12.24
N ASN A 484 -5.18 19.58 10.99
CA ASN A 484 -5.35 20.71 10.08
C ASN A 484 -5.71 20.26 8.66
N GLY A 485 -6.78 20.84 8.10
CA GLY A 485 -7.21 20.54 6.73
C GLY A 485 -7.72 19.10 6.61
N ILE A 486 -8.63 18.68 7.49
CA ILE A 486 -9.23 17.34 7.44
C ILE A 486 -10.66 17.46 6.92
N SER A 487 -10.96 16.80 5.81
CA SER A 487 -12.28 16.92 5.18
C SER A 487 -12.81 15.63 4.55
N GLY A 488 -14.14 15.54 4.45
CA GLY A 488 -14.83 14.47 3.75
C GLY A 488 -16.00 13.89 4.53
N THR A 489 -16.15 12.56 4.54
CA THR A 489 -17.34 11.87 5.05
C THR A 489 -17.02 10.81 6.11
N SER A 490 -17.97 10.67 7.04
CA SER A 490 -17.95 9.72 8.15
C SER A 490 -19.18 8.83 8.13
N THR A 491 -19.03 7.55 8.47
CA THR A 491 -20.17 6.63 8.69
C THR A 491 -20.67 6.62 10.12
N ASN A 492 -20.04 7.39 11.02
CA ASN A 492 -20.52 7.66 12.39
C ASN A 492 -20.93 9.14 12.54
N ASP A 493 -21.79 9.43 13.51
CA ASP A 493 -22.26 10.79 13.82
C ASP A 493 -21.28 11.58 14.71
N ILE A 494 -20.55 10.88 15.58
CA ILE A 494 -19.46 11.49 16.36
C ILE A 494 -18.19 11.38 15.54
N VAL A 495 -17.86 12.44 14.79
CA VAL A 495 -16.76 12.45 13.81
C VAL A 495 -15.43 12.91 14.43
N ILE A 496 -15.50 13.62 15.55
CA ILE A 496 -14.36 14.04 16.38
C ILE A 496 -14.61 13.50 17.78
N ASN A 497 -13.73 12.66 18.30
CA ASN A 497 -13.81 12.16 19.67
C ASN A 497 -12.49 12.41 20.41
N LEU A 498 -12.51 13.35 21.35
CA LEU A 498 -11.38 13.68 22.22
C LEU A 498 -11.68 13.22 23.64
N ASN A 499 -11.35 11.98 23.95
CA ASN A 499 -11.60 11.38 25.25
C ASN A 499 -10.31 11.35 26.09
N CYS A 500 -10.04 12.45 26.78
CA CYS A 500 -8.82 12.62 27.56
C CYS A 500 -9.02 12.33 29.06
N SER A 501 -7.91 11.98 29.71
CA SER A 501 -7.77 11.75 31.14
C SER A 501 -8.20 12.96 31.95
N ALA A 502 -8.94 12.74 33.04
CA ALA A 502 -9.26 13.81 33.99
C ALA A 502 -8.06 14.19 34.87
N VAL A 503 -7.14 13.26 35.08
CA VAL A 503 -5.94 13.45 35.91
C VAL A 503 -4.81 14.11 35.11
N ILE A 504 -4.62 13.72 33.85
CA ILE A 504 -3.64 14.29 32.93
C ILE A 504 -4.34 14.73 31.62
N PRO A 505 -5.05 15.88 31.64
CA PRO A 505 -5.76 16.41 30.47
C PRO A 505 -4.87 16.56 29.23
N CYS A 506 -5.45 16.40 28.04
CA CYS A 506 -4.78 16.76 26.79
C CYS A 506 -4.62 18.28 26.70
N THR A 507 -3.45 18.75 26.25
CA THR A 507 -3.12 20.18 26.19
C THR A 507 -2.56 20.59 24.84
N SER A 508 -2.67 21.87 24.49
CA SER A 508 -2.19 22.40 23.20
C SER A 508 -2.71 21.61 21.99
N ILE A 509 -3.99 21.24 22.00
CA ILE A 509 -4.65 20.60 20.86
C ILE A 509 -5.12 21.68 19.88
N SER A 510 -4.55 21.73 18.69
CA SER A 510 -4.94 22.69 17.66
C SER A 510 -5.78 22.00 16.59
N MET A 511 -6.96 22.54 16.30
CA MET A 511 -7.81 22.10 15.21
C MET A 511 -8.11 23.26 14.27
N SER A 512 -7.75 23.11 12.99
CA SER A 512 -8.03 24.13 11.97
C SER A 512 -8.52 23.55 10.66
N ASN A 513 -9.44 24.24 9.99
CA ASN A 513 -9.93 23.87 8.66
C ASN A 513 -10.49 22.42 8.62
N ILE A 514 -11.35 22.09 9.56
CA ILE A 514 -11.98 20.76 9.65
C ILE A 514 -13.36 20.83 9.03
N ASN A 515 -13.67 19.93 8.09
CA ASN A 515 -15.00 19.88 7.45
C ASN A 515 -15.39 18.43 7.17
N ILE A 516 -15.99 17.78 8.17
CA ILE A 516 -16.37 16.37 8.10
C ILE A 516 -17.88 16.25 8.26
N GLN A 517 -18.51 15.54 7.33
CA GLN A 517 -19.96 15.30 7.33
C GLN A 517 -20.25 13.85 7.70
N SER A 518 -21.31 13.61 8.49
CA SER A 518 -21.84 12.26 8.67
C SER A 518 -22.70 11.90 7.45
N THR A 519 -22.59 10.66 6.98
CA THR A 519 -23.45 10.13 5.92
C THR A 519 -24.83 9.70 6.43
N ASN A 520 -24.99 9.56 7.75
CA ASN A 520 -26.24 9.14 8.39
C ASN A 520 -27.07 10.32 8.91
N SER A 521 -26.42 11.35 9.45
CA SER A 521 -27.06 12.45 10.18
C SER A 521 -26.17 13.71 10.18
N VAL A 522 -26.38 14.59 11.16
CA VAL A 522 -25.54 15.76 11.42
C VAL A 522 -24.27 15.33 12.16
N ALA A 523 -23.11 15.71 11.62
CA ALA A 523 -21.83 15.49 12.30
C ALA A 523 -21.76 16.23 13.64
N SER A 524 -21.15 15.60 14.63
CA SER A 524 -20.97 16.14 15.98
C SER A 524 -19.58 15.80 16.53
N SER A 525 -19.17 16.50 17.60
CA SER A 525 -17.93 16.21 18.32
C SER A 525 -18.23 15.78 19.76
N ASN A 526 -17.46 14.83 20.27
CA ASN A 526 -17.34 14.56 21.70
C ASN A 526 -15.99 15.07 22.21
N CYS A 527 -15.98 15.70 23.38
CA CYS A 527 -14.74 16.18 23.94
C CYS A 527 -14.76 16.29 25.47
N GLU A 528 -13.79 15.63 26.09
CA GLU A 528 -13.61 15.53 27.54
C GLU A 528 -12.15 15.80 27.88
N ASN A 529 -11.91 16.70 28.84
CA ASN A 529 -10.59 17.01 29.39
C ASN A 529 -9.50 17.34 28.35
N ALA A 530 -9.87 17.98 27.24
CA ALA A 530 -8.92 18.50 26.26
C ALA A 530 -8.94 20.04 26.25
N ARG A 531 -7.79 20.65 26.00
CA ARG A 531 -7.62 22.11 25.91
C ARG A 531 -6.80 22.48 24.69
N GLY A 532 -7.14 23.61 24.07
CA GLY A 532 -6.40 24.12 22.94
C GLY A 532 -7.20 25.12 22.12
N THR A 533 -7.02 25.13 20.80
CA THR A 533 -7.54 26.19 19.93
C THR A 533 -8.27 25.61 18.73
N VAL A 534 -9.35 26.27 18.32
CA VAL A 534 -10.20 25.89 17.19
C VAL A 534 -10.32 27.06 16.21
N ILE A 535 -10.14 26.77 14.92
CA ILE A 535 -10.32 27.73 13.83
C ILE A 535 -11.06 27.04 12.68
N GLU A 536 -12.24 27.52 12.29
CA GLU A 536 -12.97 27.00 11.12
C GLU A 536 -13.16 25.48 11.13
N THR A 537 -13.89 24.97 12.14
CA THR A 537 -14.22 23.54 12.26
C THR A 537 -15.71 23.29 12.08
N SER A 538 -16.04 22.29 11.29
CA SER A 538 -17.38 21.71 11.18
C SER A 538 -17.24 20.20 11.33
N PRO A 539 -17.80 19.59 12.41
CA PRO A 539 -18.58 20.23 13.48
C PRO A 539 -17.76 21.09 14.45
N ASP A 540 -18.46 21.91 15.26
CA ASP A 540 -17.87 22.70 16.35
C ASP A 540 -17.30 21.79 17.44
N VAL A 541 -16.16 22.18 18.04
CA VAL A 541 -15.48 21.44 19.13
C VAL A 541 -15.38 22.31 20.39
N PRO A 542 -16.43 22.39 21.22
CA PRO A 542 -16.61 23.47 22.20
C PRO A 542 -15.67 23.42 23.42
N CYS A 543 -15.02 22.29 23.70
CA CYS A 543 -14.10 22.15 24.82
C CYS A 543 -12.72 22.80 24.59
N LEU A 544 -12.36 23.05 23.32
CA LEU A 544 -11.05 23.57 22.94
C LEU A 544 -11.12 25.10 22.97
N THR A 545 -10.91 25.66 24.15
CA THR A 545 -10.91 27.10 24.45
C THR A 545 -9.71 27.54 25.24
#